data_AF-A0A1C3E6H9-F1
#
_entry.id   AF-A0A1C3E6H9-F1
#
_cell.length_a   1.000
_cell.length_b   1.000
_cell.length_c   1.000
_cell.angle_alpha   90.00
_cell.angle_beta   90.00
_cell.angle_gamma   90.00
#
_symmetry.space_group_name_H-M   'P 1'
#
loop_
_entity.id
_entity.type
_entity.pdbx_description
1 polymer ?
#
loop_
_entity_poly.entity_id
_entity_poly.type
_entity_poly.pdbx_seq_one_letter_code
_entity_poly.pdbx_strand_id
1 'polypeptide(L)'
;MVIGDFNLNPFSRQVIGANGLHATMSRQLVKKGSRTVDGNERKMFYNPMWRFLGDDGENPPGTHFYRSSTSNAYFWHVFDQVLLRNELTDRLVDLKIISKLNSFSLQNESGQPDYENFSDHFPIVLKLASPVSQEAPHGNFANS
;
A
#
# COMPACT_ATOMS: atom_id res chain seq x y z
N MET A 1 3.00 -3.59 -9.78
CA MET A 1 2.31 -3.31 -8.50
C MET A 1 1.62 -4.58 -8.07
N VAL A 2 1.44 -4.79 -6.76
CA VAL A 2 0.54 -5.80 -6.19
C VAL A 2 -0.45 -5.05 -5.31
N ILE A 3 -1.73 -5.39 -5.37
CA ILE A 3 -2.78 -4.76 -4.55
C ILE A 3 -3.82 -5.80 -4.15
N GLY A 4 -4.32 -5.74 -2.93
CA GLY A 4 -5.41 -6.57 -2.44
C GLY A 4 -5.35 -6.84 -0.94
N ASP A 5 -6.29 -7.63 -0.45
CA ASP A 5 -6.29 -8.14 0.92
C ASP A 5 -5.26 -9.26 1.09
N PHE A 6 -4.24 -9.01 1.92
CA PHE A 6 -3.20 -9.99 2.22
C PHE A 6 -3.47 -10.77 3.50
N ASN A 7 -4.49 -10.38 4.27
CA ASN A 7 -4.78 -10.90 5.61
C ASN A 7 -3.55 -10.88 6.55
N LEU A 8 -2.67 -9.90 6.32
CA LEU A 8 -1.38 -9.72 7.01
C LEU A 8 -1.15 -8.24 7.21
N ASN A 9 -0.64 -7.83 8.36
CA ASN A 9 -0.24 -6.43 8.57
C ASN A 9 1.03 -6.08 7.75
N PRO A 10 1.28 -4.79 7.48
CA PRO A 10 2.44 -4.35 6.70
C PRO A 10 3.79 -4.76 7.30
N PHE A 11 3.82 -4.96 8.62
CA PHE A 11 4.99 -5.40 9.39
C PHE A 11 5.11 -6.91 9.54
N SER A 12 4.16 -7.69 9.02
CA SER A 12 4.20 -9.16 9.10
C SER A 12 5.44 -9.71 8.40
N ARG A 13 6.01 -10.80 8.96
CA ARG A 13 7.24 -11.43 8.46
C ARG A 13 7.18 -11.81 6.98
N GLN A 14 6.04 -12.26 6.50
CA GLN A 14 5.82 -12.63 5.09
C GLN A 14 5.85 -11.41 4.16
N VAL A 15 5.45 -10.23 4.67
CA VAL A 15 5.46 -8.97 3.93
C VAL A 15 6.88 -8.39 3.89
N ILE A 16 7.56 -8.30 5.03
CA ILE A 16 8.89 -7.65 5.11
C ILE A 16 10.06 -8.56 4.73
N GLY A 17 9.86 -9.87 4.82
CA GLY A 17 10.92 -10.87 4.64
C GLY A 17 11.44 -10.91 3.20
N ALA A 18 12.77 -11.05 3.06
CA ALA A 18 13.42 -11.12 1.76
C ALA A 18 13.01 -12.36 0.93
N ASN A 19 12.58 -13.42 1.60
CA ASN A 19 12.03 -14.64 0.97
C ASN A 19 10.50 -14.60 0.81
N GLY A 20 9.86 -13.50 1.20
CA GLY A 20 8.44 -13.23 1.00
C GLY A 20 8.23 -12.10 0.00
N LEU A 21 7.37 -11.14 0.33
CA LEU A 21 7.12 -9.99 -0.54
C LEU A 21 8.29 -9.00 -0.55
N HIS A 22 9.20 -9.06 0.44
CA HIS A 22 10.35 -8.16 0.55
C HIS A 22 9.94 -6.67 0.43
N ALA A 23 8.84 -6.33 1.07
CA ALA A 23 8.24 -5.01 1.04
C ALA A 23 8.70 -4.15 2.22
N THR A 24 9.04 -2.89 1.98
CA THR A 24 9.55 -1.95 2.98
C THR A 24 8.77 -0.64 2.96
N MET A 25 8.67 0.00 4.12
CA MET A 25 8.09 1.34 4.28
C MET A 25 8.94 2.47 3.66
N SER A 26 10.18 2.20 3.26
CA SER A 26 11.07 3.25 2.74
C SER A 26 11.11 3.27 1.22
N ARG A 27 10.49 4.30 0.63
CA ARG A 27 10.60 4.58 -0.80
C ARG A 27 12.06 4.71 -1.24
N GLN A 28 12.89 5.37 -0.44
CA GLN A 28 14.30 5.60 -0.74
C GLN A 28 15.12 4.30 -0.78
N LEU A 29 14.79 3.31 0.05
CA LEU A 29 15.44 1.99 -0.02
C LEU A 29 15.10 1.28 -1.33
N VAL A 30 13.84 1.36 -1.77
CA VAL A 30 13.39 0.73 -3.02
C VAL A 30 14.01 1.39 -4.25
N LYS A 31 14.35 2.69 -4.18
CA LYS A 31 15.11 3.39 -5.21
C LYS A 31 16.52 2.86 -5.43
N LYS A 32 17.09 2.14 -4.46
CA LYS A 32 18.36 1.41 -4.63
C LYS A 32 18.21 0.16 -5.53
N GLY A 33 16.98 -0.18 -5.92
CA GLY A 33 16.66 -1.30 -6.82
C GLY A 33 16.55 -2.63 -6.09
N SER A 34 17.65 -3.07 -5.50
CA SER A 34 17.78 -4.38 -4.87
C SER A 34 18.75 -4.36 -3.70
N ARG A 35 18.82 -5.48 -2.98
CA ARG A 35 19.91 -5.77 -2.04
C ARG A 35 20.28 -7.25 -2.08
N THR A 36 21.51 -7.57 -1.73
CA THR A 36 21.95 -8.97 -1.58
C THR A 36 21.46 -9.53 -0.26
N VAL A 37 20.82 -10.70 -0.30
CA VAL A 37 20.38 -11.45 0.87
C VAL A 37 20.67 -12.93 0.60
N ASP A 38 21.39 -13.58 1.51
CA ASP A 38 21.83 -14.98 1.37
C ASP A 38 22.55 -15.24 0.02
N GLY A 39 23.42 -14.31 -0.39
CA GLY A 39 24.15 -14.38 -1.66
C GLY A 39 23.33 -14.07 -2.92
N ASN A 40 22.03 -13.76 -2.79
CA ASN A 40 21.15 -13.52 -3.92
C ASN A 40 20.70 -12.05 -3.98
N GLU A 41 20.74 -11.46 -5.16
CA GLU A 41 20.16 -10.13 -5.39
C GLU A 41 18.63 -10.21 -5.36
N ARG A 42 17.99 -9.41 -4.50
CA ARG A 42 16.52 -9.40 -4.35
C ARG A 42 15.96 -7.99 -4.47
N LYS A 43 14.99 -7.84 -5.38
CA LYS A 43 14.26 -6.58 -5.61
C LYS A 43 13.23 -6.35 -4.51
N MET A 44 13.14 -5.10 -4.07
CA MET A 44 12.21 -4.70 -3.01
C MET A 44 10.89 -4.17 -3.57
N PHE A 45 9.84 -4.20 -2.75
CA PHE A 45 8.64 -3.39 -2.95
C PHE A 45 8.60 -2.25 -1.94
N TYR A 46 8.02 -1.12 -2.33
CA TYR A 46 7.62 -0.06 -1.43
C TYR A 46 6.19 -0.35 -0.96
N ASN A 47 5.98 -0.35 0.35
CA ASN A 47 4.68 -0.49 0.97
C ASN A 47 4.26 0.85 1.62
N PRO A 48 3.52 1.72 0.91
CA PRO A 48 3.01 2.97 1.48
C PRO A 48 1.96 2.75 2.59
N MET A 49 1.43 1.55 2.77
CA MET A 49 0.33 1.27 3.70
C MET A 49 0.74 1.40 5.18
N TRP A 50 2.05 1.37 5.46
CA TRP A 50 2.59 1.65 6.79
C TRP A 50 2.14 3.01 7.34
N ARG A 51 1.81 3.98 6.48
CA ARG A 51 1.37 5.31 6.88
C ARG A 51 0.00 5.35 7.59
N PHE A 52 -0.78 4.28 7.49
CA PHE A 52 -2.11 4.19 8.12
C PHE A 52 -2.07 3.51 9.50
N LEU A 53 -0.89 3.20 10.02
CA LEU A 53 -0.73 2.68 11.37
C LEU A 53 -0.62 3.85 12.37
N GLY A 54 -1.59 3.94 13.28
CA GLY A 54 -1.64 4.98 14.32
C GLY A 54 -2.48 6.20 13.95
N ASP A 55 -2.61 7.13 14.90
CA ASP A 55 -3.62 8.20 14.86
C ASP A 55 -3.16 9.47 14.13
N ASP A 56 -1.85 9.67 13.94
CA ASP A 56 -1.30 10.84 13.24
C ASP A 56 -1.46 10.76 11.71
N GLY A 57 -2.03 9.65 11.21
CA GLY A 57 -2.28 9.41 9.79
C GLY A 57 -3.68 9.83 9.31
N GLU A 58 -4.03 9.42 8.10
CA GLU A 58 -5.41 9.52 7.62
C GLU A 58 -6.28 8.48 8.34
N ASN A 59 -7.34 8.95 9.01
CA ASN A 59 -8.31 8.06 9.64
C ASN A 59 -9.15 7.32 8.59
N PRO A 60 -9.48 6.04 8.82
CA PRO A 60 -9.23 5.23 10.03
C PRO A 60 -7.81 4.60 10.08
N PRO A 61 -7.32 4.15 11.26
CA PRO A 61 -5.96 3.62 11.44
C PRO A 61 -5.79 2.16 10.95
N GLY A 62 -6.56 1.77 9.94
CA GLY A 62 -6.66 0.40 9.45
C GLY A 62 -7.74 0.23 8.39
N THR A 63 -7.61 -0.82 7.60
CA THR A 63 -8.63 -1.23 6.62
C THR A 63 -9.66 -2.17 7.24
N HIS A 64 -9.30 -2.87 8.31
CA HIS A 64 -10.16 -3.86 8.97
C HIS A 64 -10.11 -3.70 10.49
N PHE A 65 -11.24 -3.91 11.16
CA PHE A 65 -11.34 -3.87 12.62
C PHE A 65 -11.84 -5.21 13.16
N TYR A 66 -11.11 -5.79 14.11
CA TYR A 66 -11.47 -7.04 14.76
C TYR A 66 -11.28 -6.97 16.27
N ARG A 67 -12.36 -7.18 17.02
CA ARG A 67 -12.28 -7.32 18.48
C ARG A 67 -11.73 -8.69 18.81
N SER A 68 -10.58 -8.71 19.48
CA SER A 68 -10.02 -9.93 20.06
C SER A 68 -9.92 -9.81 21.58
N SER A 69 -10.21 -10.91 22.28
CA SER A 69 -9.99 -11.05 23.73
C SER A 69 -8.63 -11.68 24.06
N THR A 70 -7.73 -11.79 23.08
CA THR A 70 -6.37 -12.31 23.25
C THR A 70 -5.43 -11.27 23.86
N SER A 71 -4.36 -11.72 24.51
CA SER A 71 -3.34 -10.84 25.11
C SER A 71 -2.66 -9.92 24.08
N ASN A 72 -2.53 -10.38 22.84
CA ASN A 72 -2.10 -9.57 21.71
C ASN A 72 -3.33 -9.26 20.85
N ALA A 73 -3.84 -8.03 20.92
CA ALA A 73 -4.94 -7.55 20.11
C ALA A 73 -4.55 -6.21 19.48
N TYR A 74 -4.40 -6.20 18.15
CA TYR A 74 -4.13 -4.96 17.41
C TYR A 74 -5.39 -4.12 17.21
N PHE A 75 -6.56 -4.77 17.23
CA PHE A 75 -7.88 -4.24 16.93
C PHE A 75 -8.02 -3.73 15.50
N TRP A 76 -7.22 -2.74 15.12
CA TRP A 76 -7.10 -2.27 13.75
C TRP A 76 -6.00 -3.01 13.00
N HIS A 77 -6.28 -3.29 11.74
CA HIS A 77 -5.42 -4.04 10.85
C HIS A 77 -5.36 -3.34 9.49
N VAL A 78 -4.19 -3.35 8.85
CA VAL A 78 -4.01 -2.86 7.48
C VAL A 78 -3.75 -4.08 6.58
N PHE A 79 -4.82 -4.83 6.31
CA PHE A 79 -4.74 -6.08 5.56
C PHE A 79 -4.77 -5.84 4.04
N ASP A 80 -5.61 -4.90 3.60
CA ASP A 80 -5.64 -4.45 2.22
C ASP A 80 -4.45 -3.55 1.96
N GLN A 81 -3.59 -3.96 1.04
CA GLN A 81 -2.31 -3.30 0.84
C GLN A 81 -2.01 -3.00 -0.62
N VAL A 82 -1.25 -1.94 -0.86
CA VAL A 82 -0.61 -1.61 -2.13
C VAL A 82 0.89 -1.80 -2.01
N LEU A 83 1.49 -2.57 -2.91
CA LEU A 83 2.94 -2.73 -3.05
C LEU A 83 3.42 -2.22 -4.41
N LEU A 84 4.36 -1.29 -4.39
CA LEU A 84 4.89 -0.63 -5.58
C LEU A 84 6.33 -1.06 -5.87
N ARG A 85 6.63 -1.42 -7.11
CA ARG A 85 8.02 -1.54 -7.58
C ARG A 85 8.60 -0.14 -7.77
N ASN A 86 9.93 -0.04 -7.81
CA ASN A 86 10.68 1.21 -7.94
C ASN A 86 10.09 2.13 -9.02
N GLU A 87 9.81 1.57 -10.20
CA GLU A 87 9.32 2.26 -11.40
C GLU A 87 7.95 2.92 -11.23
N LEU A 88 7.20 2.55 -10.18
CA LEU A 88 5.89 3.10 -9.86
C LEU A 88 5.90 4.01 -8.64
N THR A 89 7.00 4.04 -7.87
CA THR A 89 7.03 4.76 -6.58
C THR A 89 6.88 6.26 -6.74
N ASP A 90 7.50 6.85 -7.78
CA ASP A 90 7.41 8.28 -8.07
C ASP A 90 6.10 8.66 -8.78
N ARG A 91 5.33 7.66 -9.23
CA ARG A 91 4.01 7.86 -9.81
C ARG A 91 2.89 7.86 -8.78
N LEU A 92 3.18 7.52 -7.52
CA LEU A 92 2.18 7.54 -6.45
C LEU A 92 1.77 8.98 -6.15
N VAL A 93 0.53 9.35 -6.51
CA VAL A 93 -0.05 10.68 -6.28
C VAL A 93 -0.83 10.70 -4.99
N ASP A 94 -1.70 9.72 -4.77
CA ASP A 94 -2.59 9.65 -3.62
C ASP A 94 -2.89 8.18 -3.27
N LEU A 95 -3.19 7.92 -2.01
CA LEU A 95 -3.59 6.62 -1.51
C LEU A 95 -4.45 6.80 -0.26
N LYS A 96 -5.70 6.35 -0.27
CA LYS A 96 -6.63 6.62 0.83
C LYS A 96 -7.36 5.36 1.26
N ILE A 97 -7.65 5.27 2.56
CA ILE A 97 -8.69 4.38 3.08
C ILE A 97 -10.01 5.15 3.04
N ILE A 98 -11.00 4.61 2.36
CA ILE A 98 -12.29 5.28 2.20
C ILE A 98 -13.24 4.75 3.27
N SER A 99 -13.56 5.61 4.23
CA SER A 99 -14.56 5.31 5.27
C SER A 99 -15.85 6.12 5.12
N LYS A 100 -15.83 7.17 4.30
CA LYS A 100 -16.98 8.03 3.99
C LYS A 100 -16.92 8.49 2.53
N LEU A 101 -18.09 8.61 1.91
CA LEU A 101 -18.31 9.07 0.53
C LEU A 101 -19.38 10.16 0.54
N ASN A 102 -18.97 11.43 0.44
CA ASN A 102 -19.90 12.56 0.53
C ASN A 102 -20.81 12.46 1.78
N SER A 103 -22.11 12.29 1.60
CA SER A 103 -23.11 12.14 2.67
C SER A 103 -23.30 10.70 3.16
N PHE A 104 -22.54 9.74 2.63
CA PHE A 104 -22.66 8.32 2.92
C PHE A 104 -21.48 7.82 3.75
N SER A 105 -21.74 7.05 4.81
CA SER A 105 -20.72 6.48 5.71
C SER A 105 -20.63 4.98 5.49
N LEU A 106 -19.41 4.46 5.35
CA LEU A 106 -19.13 3.02 5.41
C LEU A 106 -18.86 2.54 6.84
N GLN A 107 -18.90 3.48 7.80
CA GLN A 107 -18.69 3.21 9.21
C GLN A 107 -20.01 2.94 9.93
N ASN A 108 -19.98 2.02 10.89
CA ASN A 108 -21.01 1.85 11.90
C ASN A 108 -20.94 2.96 12.97
N GLU A 109 -21.85 2.93 13.95
CA GLU A 109 -21.92 3.93 15.04
C GLU A 109 -20.64 4.01 15.90
N SER A 110 -19.81 2.97 15.89
CA SER A 110 -18.51 2.93 16.59
C SER A 110 -17.33 3.44 15.74
N GLY A 111 -17.58 3.93 14.52
CA GLY A 111 -16.52 4.39 13.59
C GLY A 111 -15.74 3.25 12.91
N GLN A 112 -16.21 2.00 13.03
CA GLN A 112 -15.60 0.79 12.47
C GLN A 112 -16.28 0.40 11.15
N PRO A 113 -15.70 -0.47 10.30
CA PRO A 113 -16.40 -0.98 9.12
C PRO A 113 -17.79 -1.50 9.47
N ASP A 114 -18.81 -1.06 8.74
CA ASP A 114 -20.16 -1.58 8.86
C ASP A 114 -20.27 -2.90 8.08
N TYR A 115 -19.95 -3.99 8.77
CA TYR A 115 -19.98 -5.35 8.23
C TYR A 115 -21.41 -5.87 7.98
N GLU A 116 -22.43 -5.28 8.60
CA GLU A 116 -23.82 -5.73 8.46
C GLU A 116 -24.42 -5.21 7.14
N ASN A 117 -24.12 -3.95 6.81
CA ASN A 117 -24.68 -3.31 5.63
C ASN A 117 -23.73 -3.32 4.42
N PHE A 118 -22.41 -3.37 4.64
CA PHE A 118 -21.41 -3.25 3.56
C PHE A 118 -20.35 -4.35 3.61
N SER A 119 -19.33 -4.18 4.46
CA SER A 119 -18.09 -4.95 4.43
C SER A 119 -17.36 -4.78 5.77
N ASP A 120 -16.71 -5.83 6.24
CA ASP A 120 -15.80 -5.80 7.39
C ASP A 120 -14.44 -5.13 7.06
N HIS A 121 -14.19 -4.84 5.78
CA HIS A 121 -13.06 -4.06 5.29
C HIS A 121 -13.50 -2.72 4.68
N PHE A 122 -12.73 -1.66 4.95
CA PHE A 122 -12.80 -0.40 4.22
C PHE A 122 -12.05 -0.50 2.88
N PRO A 123 -12.64 0.01 1.79
CA PRO A 123 -11.96 0.03 0.50
C PRO A 123 -10.76 0.99 0.51
N ILE A 124 -9.73 0.62 -0.25
CA ILE A 124 -8.56 1.47 -0.51
C ILE A 124 -8.61 2.03 -1.93
N VAL A 125 -8.27 3.30 -2.09
CA VAL A 125 -8.19 3.97 -3.39
C VAL A 125 -6.77 4.45 -3.62
N LEU A 126 -6.21 4.06 -4.77
CA LEU A 126 -4.88 4.43 -5.22
C LEU A 126 -4.98 5.32 -6.46
N LYS A 127 -4.26 6.45 -6.45
CA LYS A 127 -4.09 7.32 -7.62
C LYS A 127 -2.64 7.30 -8.08
N LEU A 128 -2.43 6.94 -9.35
CA LEU A 128 -1.13 6.99 -10.02
C LEU A 128 -1.13 8.06 -11.10
N ALA A 129 -0.01 8.75 -11.27
CA ALA A 129 0.23 9.59 -12.44
C ALA A 129 0.33 8.73 -13.71
N SER A 130 -0.20 9.24 -14.82
CA SER A 130 -0.01 8.64 -16.14
C SER A 130 1.48 8.51 -16.48
N PRO A 131 1.88 7.51 -17.27
CA PRO A 131 3.25 7.49 -17.80
C PRO A 131 3.50 8.79 -18.57
N VAL A 132 4.66 9.42 -18.36
CA VAL A 132 5.13 10.45 -19.28
C VAL A 132 5.47 9.72 -20.57
N SER A 133 4.86 10.11 -21.69
CA SER A 133 5.26 9.63 -23.01
C SER A 133 6.72 10.00 -23.22
N GLN A 134 7.60 9.01 -23.36
CA GLN A 134 8.92 9.25 -23.93
C GLN A 134 8.70 9.56 -25.41
N GLU A 135 8.58 10.83 -25.78
CA GLU A 135 8.81 11.22 -27.17
C GLU A 135 10.27 10.87 -27.48
N ALA A 136 10.47 9.89 -28.35
CA ALA A 136 11.79 9.59 -28.88
C ALA A 136 12.32 10.87 -29.56
N PRO A 137 13.57 11.28 -29.32
CA PRO A 137 14.16 12.36 -30.09
C PRO A 137 14.12 11.94 -31.56
N HIS A 138 13.31 12.62 -32.37
CA HIS A 138 13.32 12.45 -33.81
C HIS A 138 14.73 12.75 -34.29
N GLY A 139 15.46 11.68 -34.66
CA GLY A 139 16.72 11.80 -35.36
C GLY A 139 16.45 12.53 -36.67
N ASN A 140 16.95 13.76 -36.77
CA ASN A 140 17.08 14.44 -38.05
C ASN A 140 18.06 13.62 -38.89
N PHE A 141 17.53 12.75 -39.73
CA PHE A 141 18.25 12.28 -40.90
C PHE A 141 18.35 13.47 -41.86
N ALA A 142 19.50 14.13 -41.85
CA ALA A 142 19.91 15.00 -42.93
C ALA A 142 19.98 14.16 -44.20
N ASN A 143 19.17 14.50 -45.20
CA ASN A 143 19.41 14.04 -46.56
C ASN A 143 20.24 15.10 -47.30
N SER A 144 21.35 14.57 -47.82
CA SER A 144 22.26 15.07 -48.85
C SER A 144 21.59 15.77 -50.02
#